data_AF-A0A5E4PXR0-F1
#
_entry.id   AF-A0A5E4PXR0-F1
#
_cell.length_a   1.000
_cell.length_b   1.000
_cell.length_c   1.000
_cell.angle_alpha   90.00
_cell.angle_beta   90.00
_cell.angle_gamma   90.00
#
_symmetry.space_group_name_H-M   'P 1'
#
loop_
_entity.id
_entity.type
_entity.pdbx_description
1 polymer ?
#
loop_
_entity_poly.entity_id
_entity_poly.type
_entity_poly.pdbx_seq_one_letter_code
_entity_poly.pdbx_strand_id
1 'polypeptide(L)'
;MSFSPSPYHMNTHITDLLSTAGINTHITDLSHALINSFEQTCPLTLTKSISSNRSAWWGPELERLRGKVRKLFNRAKNTRAPDDWDAYKQAQYRFKKRIRDRKREGWRRFCTSIESTIQAAKVKNILSRDPERDLGCLKKSDGAYTKSDTETCELLLKTHFPGCRITNNQSRNEAFTSRHY
;
A
#
# COMPACT_ATOMS: atom_id res chain seq x y z
N MET A 1 75.31 -13.22 5.65
CA MET A 1 74.74 -11.86 5.62
C MET A 1 73.35 -11.94 6.24
N SER A 2 73.21 -11.54 7.49
CA SER A 2 71.95 -11.53 8.23
C SER A 2 71.73 -10.12 8.77
N PHE A 3 70.79 -9.39 8.15
CA PHE A 3 70.38 -8.08 8.63
C PHE A 3 69.42 -8.26 9.81
N SER A 4 69.86 -7.83 10.99
CA SER A 4 69.02 -7.74 12.19
C SER A 4 68.21 -6.44 12.14
N PRO A 5 66.87 -6.46 12.29
CA PRO A 5 66.06 -5.24 12.35
C PRO A 5 66.32 -4.50 13.67
N SER A 6 66.64 -3.21 13.56
CA SER A 6 66.97 -2.35 14.70
C SER A 6 65.71 -1.98 15.53
N PRO A 7 65.77 -1.95 16.89
CA PRO A 7 64.61 -1.80 17.77
C PRO A 7 63.91 -0.42 17.73
N TYR A 8 64.48 0.55 17.02
CA TYR A 8 64.06 1.96 17.10
C TYR A 8 62.76 2.30 16.36
N HIS A 9 62.22 1.40 15.53
CA HIS A 9 61.02 1.69 14.74
C HIS A 9 59.70 1.55 15.51
N MET A 10 59.68 0.78 16.60
CA MET A 10 58.47 0.62 17.43
C MET A 10 58.29 1.79 18.41
N ASN A 11 59.37 2.48 18.80
CA ASN A 11 59.29 3.58 19.76
C ASN A 11 58.78 4.90 19.14
N THR A 12 59.04 5.16 17.86
CA THR A 12 58.56 6.37 17.17
C THR A 12 57.04 6.44 17.11
N HIS A 13 56.38 5.30 16.88
CA HIS A 13 54.91 5.22 16.88
C HIS A 13 54.31 5.38 18.27
N ILE A 14 55.01 4.93 19.32
CA ILE A 14 54.57 5.08 20.72
C ILE A 14 54.76 6.53 21.19
N THR A 15 55.85 7.20 20.79
CA THR A 15 56.10 8.61 21.15
C THR A 15 55.14 9.58 20.44
N ASP A 16 54.70 9.27 19.22
CA ASP A 16 53.67 10.07 18.51
C ASP A 16 52.29 9.96 19.19
N LEU A 17 51.98 8.80 19.77
CA LEU A 17 50.77 8.57 20.57
C LEU A 17 50.80 9.27 21.95
N LEU A 18 51.98 9.65 22.46
CA LEU A 18 52.17 10.37 23.72
C LEU A 18 52.26 11.89 23.54
N SER A 19 52.28 12.38 22.30
CA SER A 19 52.20 13.81 21.99
C SER A 19 50.77 14.30 22.14
N THR A 20 50.56 15.43 22.82
CA THR A 20 49.24 16.07 22.95
C THR A 20 48.60 16.36 21.60
N ALA A 21 49.41 16.61 20.56
CA ALA A 21 48.93 16.77 19.19
C ALA A 21 48.41 15.45 18.58
N GLY A 22 49.11 14.34 18.81
CA GLY A 22 48.68 13.00 18.34
C GLY A 22 47.39 12.54 19.01
N ILE A 23 47.28 12.74 20.33
CA ILE A 23 46.06 12.45 21.09
C ILE A 23 44.85 13.24 20.55
N ASN A 24 45.01 14.55 20.33
CA ASN A 24 43.93 15.39 19.80
C ASN A 24 43.51 14.98 18.38
N THR A 25 44.45 14.53 17.57
CA THR A 25 44.17 14.05 16.20
C THR A 25 43.34 12.77 16.26
N HIS A 26 43.73 11.80 17.09
CA HIS A 26 42.96 10.56 17.27
C HIS A 26 41.58 10.77 17.90
N ILE A 27 41.43 11.71 18.83
CA ILE A 27 40.12 12.10 19.39
C ILE A 27 39.24 12.68 18.29
N THR A 28 39.80 13.50 17.41
CA THR A 28 39.09 14.08 16.26
C THR A 28 38.66 12.98 15.30
N ASP A 29 39.56 12.08 14.93
CA ASP A 29 39.26 10.96 14.02
C ASP A 29 38.17 10.05 14.57
N LEU A 30 38.23 9.69 15.86
CA LEU A 30 37.20 8.89 16.52
C LEU A 30 35.86 9.62 16.58
N SER A 31 35.88 10.92 16.90
CA SER A 31 34.66 11.73 16.96
C SER A 31 34.01 11.82 15.58
N HIS A 32 34.80 12.03 14.53
CA HIS A 32 34.33 12.03 13.15
C HIS A 32 33.79 10.66 12.73
N ALA A 33 34.47 9.57 13.08
CA ALA A 33 33.99 8.22 12.78
C ALA A 33 32.64 7.92 13.46
N LEU A 34 32.49 8.31 14.73
CA LEU A 34 31.25 8.14 15.48
C LEU A 34 30.12 8.98 14.88
N ILE A 35 30.36 10.26 14.61
CA ILE A 35 29.38 11.17 13.99
C ILE A 35 28.96 10.62 12.62
N ASN A 36 29.91 10.24 11.77
CA ASN A 36 29.62 9.66 10.46
C ASN A 36 28.81 8.36 10.56
N SER A 37 29.16 7.48 11.50
CA SER A 37 28.40 6.23 11.71
C SER A 37 26.98 6.50 12.20
N PHE A 38 26.80 7.50 13.07
CA PHE A 38 25.50 7.94 13.55
C PHE A 38 24.67 8.58 12.43
N GLU A 39 25.24 9.46 11.62
CA GLU A 39 24.56 10.07 10.48
C GLU A 39 24.15 9.02 9.42
N GLN A 40 24.98 8.00 9.19
CA GLN A 40 24.66 6.90 8.28
C GLN A 40 23.59 5.96 8.82
N THR A 41 23.60 5.67 10.13
CA THR A 41 22.62 4.74 10.75
C THR A 41 21.32 5.42 11.15
N CYS A 42 21.35 6.72 11.40
CA CYS A 42 20.21 7.56 11.78
C CYS A 42 19.99 8.66 10.74
N PRO A 43 19.63 8.33 9.48
CA PRO A 43 19.24 9.34 8.53
C PRO A 43 18.09 10.16 9.11
N LEU A 44 18.25 11.48 9.19
CA LEU A 44 17.18 12.40 9.54
C LEU A 44 16.11 12.33 8.45
N THR A 45 15.25 11.32 8.53
CA THR A 45 14.06 11.27 7.71
C THR A 45 13.21 12.42 8.20
N LEU A 46 13.11 13.50 7.43
CA LEU A 46 12.04 14.48 7.60
C LEU A 46 10.76 13.65 7.74
N THR A 47 10.20 13.64 8.96
CA THR A 47 8.88 13.10 9.18
C THR A 47 8.02 13.81 8.15
N LYS A 48 7.49 13.05 7.19
CA LYS A 48 6.82 13.62 6.02
C LYS A 48 5.90 14.71 6.53
N SER A 49 6.21 15.96 6.18
CA SER A 49 5.54 17.15 6.67
C SER A 49 4.05 16.85 6.79
N ILE A 50 3.42 17.26 7.89
CA ILE A 50 1.96 17.13 8.11
C ILE A 50 1.16 17.61 6.87
N SER A 51 1.75 18.45 6.01
CA SER A 51 1.20 18.83 4.69
C SER A 51 1.02 17.67 3.69
N SER A 52 1.82 16.60 3.76
CA SER A 52 1.67 15.37 2.95
C SER A 52 0.48 14.51 3.39
N ASN A 53 -0.09 14.81 4.57
CA ASN A 53 -1.30 14.17 5.08
C ASN A 53 -2.58 14.81 4.52
N ARG A 54 -2.47 15.85 3.68
CA ARG A 54 -3.56 16.20 2.78
C ARG A 54 -3.72 15.04 1.81
N SER A 55 -4.76 14.25 2.06
CA SER A 55 -5.24 13.15 1.19
C SER A 55 -4.80 13.37 -0.25
N ALA A 56 -3.93 12.51 -0.79
CA ALA A 56 -3.30 12.70 -2.10
C ALA A 56 -4.31 12.90 -3.26
N TRP A 57 -5.57 12.52 -3.04
CA TRP A 57 -6.68 12.69 -3.98
C TRP A 57 -7.46 14.02 -3.82
N TRP A 58 -7.21 14.80 -2.76
CA TRP A 58 -7.83 16.09 -2.49
C TRP A 58 -7.00 17.24 -3.10
N GLY A 59 -7.45 17.76 -4.22
CA GLY A 59 -6.78 18.84 -4.94
C GLY A 59 -7.49 20.20 -4.86
N PRO A 60 -6.82 21.29 -5.28
CA PRO A 60 -7.39 22.64 -5.30
C PRO A 60 -8.66 22.74 -6.16
N GLU A 61 -8.77 21.90 -7.19
CA GLU A 61 -9.97 21.79 -8.02
C GLU A 61 -11.21 21.33 -7.21
N LEU A 62 -11.05 20.34 -6.32
CA LEU A 62 -12.13 19.85 -5.48
C LEU A 62 -12.55 20.90 -4.45
N GLU A 63 -11.60 21.65 -3.89
CA GLU A 63 -11.90 22.76 -2.99
C GLU A 63 -12.71 23.85 -3.70
N ARG A 64 -12.31 24.21 -4.93
CA ARG A 64 -13.05 25.17 -5.75
C ARG A 64 -14.48 24.69 -6.04
N LEU A 65 -14.65 23.42 -6.39
CA LEU A 65 -15.98 22.83 -6.64
C LEU A 65 -16.82 22.81 -5.36
N ARG A 66 -16.24 22.42 -4.22
CA ARG A 66 -16.91 22.43 -2.91
C ARG A 66 -17.37 23.85 -2.54
N GLY A 67 -16.51 24.85 -2.72
CA GLY A 67 -16.87 26.25 -2.53
C GLY A 67 -18.01 26.70 -3.44
N LYS A 68 -17.99 26.31 -4.73
CA LYS A 68 -19.07 26.61 -5.69
C LYS A 68 -20.40 25.98 -5.28
N VAL A 69 -20.38 24.70 -4.86
CA VAL A 69 -21.58 24.01 -4.35
C VAL A 69 -22.15 24.74 -3.13
N ARG A 70 -21.29 25.15 -2.19
CA ARG A 70 -21.74 25.88 -0.99
C ARG A 70 -22.35 27.23 -1.34
N LYS A 71 -21.75 28.00 -2.25
CA LYS A 71 -22.28 29.29 -2.72
C LYS A 71 -23.66 29.13 -3.37
N LEU A 72 -23.81 28.17 -4.28
CA LEU A 72 -25.07 27.91 -4.97
C LEU A 72 -26.16 27.38 -4.03
N PHE A 73 -25.78 26.56 -3.05
CA PHE A 73 -26.70 26.12 -2.00
C PHE A 73 -27.26 27.30 -1.19
N ASN A 74 -26.37 28.20 -0.75
CA ASN A 74 -26.77 29.37 0.01
C ASN A 74 -27.67 30.29 -0.84
N ARG A 75 -27.35 30.47 -2.13
CA ARG A 75 -28.18 31.22 -3.06
C ARG A 75 -29.56 30.60 -3.23
N ALA A 76 -29.65 29.29 -3.52
CA ALA A 76 -30.93 28.59 -3.65
C ALA A 76 -31.77 28.67 -2.37
N LYS A 77 -31.14 28.58 -1.19
CA LYS A 77 -31.81 28.74 0.10
C LYS A 77 -32.40 30.15 0.29
N ASN A 78 -31.69 31.18 -0.18
CA ASN A 78 -32.09 32.58 -0.01
C ASN A 78 -33.16 33.00 -1.04
N THR A 79 -32.93 32.74 -2.34
CA THR A 79 -33.86 33.16 -3.41
C THR A 79 -35.10 32.27 -3.47
N ARG A 80 -35.00 31.00 -3.04
CA ARG A 80 -36.04 29.97 -3.17
C ARG A 80 -36.54 29.74 -4.61
N ALA A 81 -35.81 30.23 -5.61
CA ALA A 81 -36.13 30.06 -7.01
C ALA A 81 -35.82 28.62 -7.48
N PRO A 82 -36.70 27.99 -8.29
CA PRO A 82 -36.44 26.66 -8.87
C PRO A 82 -35.12 26.59 -9.65
N ASP A 83 -34.82 27.62 -10.45
CA ASP A 83 -33.59 27.68 -11.26
C ASP A 83 -32.31 27.64 -10.41
N ASP A 84 -32.32 28.31 -9.26
CA ASP A 84 -31.17 28.32 -8.34
C ASP A 84 -30.97 26.93 -7.69
N TRP A 85 -32.06 26.19 -7.44
CA TRP A 85 -31.98 24.80 -6.97
C TRP A 85 -31.42 23.86 -8.02
N ASP A 86 -31.80 24.03 -9.29
CA ASP A 86 -31.27 23.21 -10.38
C ASP A 86 -29.79 23.53 -10.64
N ALA A 87 -29.38 24.80 -10.56
CA ALA A 87 -27.97 25.18 -10.60
C ALA A 87 -27.17 24.53 -9.46
N TYR A 88 -27.73 24.48 -8.24
CA TYR A 88 -27.13 23.76 -7.11
C TYR A 88 -27.00 22.26 -7.39
N LYS A 89 -28.06 21.59 -7.85
CA LYS A 89 -28.03 20.14 -8.16
C LYS A 89 -26.97 19.82 -9.20
N GLN A 90 -26.87 20.62 -10.27
CA GLN A 90 -25.85 20.44 -11.29
C GLN A 90 -24.43 20.60 -10.72
N ALA A 91 -24.20 21.63 -9.89
CA ALA A 91 -22.91 21.80 -9.24
C ALA A 91 -22.59 20.65 -8.28
N GLN A 92 -23.58 20.16 -7.52
CA GLN A 92 -23.44 19.04 -6.60
C GLN A 92 -23.09 17.75 -7.36
N TYR A 93 -23.76 17.48 -8.48
CA TYR A 93 -23.47 16.36 -9.36
C TYR A 93 -22.02 16.42 -9.87
N ARG A 94 -21.58 17.59 -10.38
CA ARG A 94 -20.22 17.78 -10.87
C ARG A 94 -19.17 17.55 -9.79
N PHE A 95 -19.41 18.03 -8.57
CA PHE A 95 -18.52 17.81 -7.43
C PHE A 95 -18.43 16.31 -7.07
N LYS A 96 -19.58 15.63 -6.91
CA LYS A 96 -19.62 14.18 -6.61
C LYS A 96 -18.98 13.34 -7.70
N LYS A 97 -19.23 13.67 -8.98
CA LYS A 97 -18.57 13.03 -10.12
C LYS A 97 -17.05 13.18 -10.03
N ARG A 98 -16.56 14.40 -9.80
CA ARG A 98 -15.12 14.66 -9.73
C ARG A 98 -14.44 13.97 -8.54
N ILE A 99 -15.12 13.85 -7.40
CA ILE A 99 -14.64 13.05 -6.25
C ILE A 99 -14.41 11.58 -6.67
N ARG A 100 -15.40 10.98 -7.36
CA ARG A 100 -15.29 9.59 -7.84
C ARG A 100 -14.13 9.42 -8.81
N ASP A 101 -13.99 10.37 -9.74
CA ASP A 101 -12.91 10.34 -10.74
C ASP A 101 -11.54 10.46 -10.08
N ARG A 102 -11.36 11.39 -9.13
CA ARG A 102 -10.10 11.59 -8.40
C ARG A 102 -9.72 10.39 -7.54
N LYS A 103 -10.69 9.75 -6.87
CA LYS A 103 -10.44 8.51 -6.12
C LYS A 103 -10.01 7.38 -7.06
N ARG A 104 -10.70 7.20 -8.20
CA ARG A 104 -10.34 6.19 -9.21
C ARG A 104 -8.97 6.44 -9.80
N GLU A 105 -8.66 7.69 -10.14
CA GLU A 105 -7.35 8.10 -10.63
C GLU A 105 -6.25 7.85 -9.60
N GLY A 106 -6.49 8.22 -8.34
CA GLY A 106 -5.56 7.94 -7.24
C GLY A 106 -5.30 6.46 -7.06
N TRP A 107 -6.35 5.63 -7.09
CA TRP A 107 -6.21 4.17 -7.01
C TRP A 107 -5.46 3.61 -8.21
N ARG A 108 -5.79 4.03 -9.43
CA ARG A 108 -5.09 3.61 -10.65
C ARG A 108 -3.61 3.95 -10.58
N ARG A 109 -3.27 5.20 -10.23
CA ARG A 109 -1.89 5.66 -10.08
C ARG A 109 -1.15 4.83 -9.03
N PHE A 110 -1.79 4.59 -7.88
CA PHE A 110 -1.23 3.76 -6.82
C PHE A 110 -0.95 2.33 -7.31
N CYS A 111 -1.87 1.70 -8.04
CA CYS A 111 -1.66 0.37 -8.60
C CYS A 111 -0.58 0.33 -9.68
N THR A 112 -0.45 1.38 -10.51
CA THR A 112 0.58 1.47 -11.55
C THR A 112 1.97 1.76 -10.99
N SER A 113 2.08 2.46 -9.85
CA SER A 113 3.36 2.81 -9.22
C SER A 113 3.93 1.72 -8.30
N ILE A 114 3.39 0.50 -8.33
CA ILE A 114 3.83 -0.59 -7.44
C ILE A 114 5.10 -1.20 -7.99
N GLU A 115 6.22 -0.87 -7.34
CA GLU A 115 7.54 -1.40 -7.69
C GLU A 115 8.09 -2.32 -6.58
N SER A 116 7.46 -2.32 -5.40
CA SER A 116 7.93 -3.05 -4.21
C SER A 116 6.94 -4.15 -3.78
N THR A 117 7.50 -5.28 -3.35
CA THR A 117 6.75 -6.42 -2.78
C THR A 117 5.89 -6.03 -1.58
N ILE A 118 6.34 -5.06 -0.77
CA ILE A 118 5.60 -4.54 0.40
C ILE A 118 4.33 -3.81 -0.06
N GLN A 119 4.41 -3.03 -1.15
CA GLN A 119 3.26 -2.31 -1.70
C GLN A 119 2.26 -3.28 -2.36
N ALA A 120 2.76 -4.30 -3.07
CA ALA A 120 1.94 -5.36 -3.64
C ALA A 120 1.19 -6.16 -2.54
N ALA A 121 1.86 -6.49 -1.43
CA ALA A 121 1.25 -7.16 -0.29
C ALA A 121 0.12 -6.32 0.35
N LYS A 122 0.28 -5.00 0.42
CA LYS A 122 -0.77 -4.09 0.88
C LYS A 122 -2.00 -4.12 -0.04
N VAL A 123 -1.79 -4.10 -1.36
CA VAL A 123 -2.90 -4.25 -2.32
C VAL A 123 -3.59 -5.59 -2.15
N LYS A 124 -2.84 -6.69 -2.06
CA LYS A 124 -3.38 -8.02 -1.77
C LYS A 124 -4.28 -7.96 -0.53
N ASN A 125 -3.79 -7.44 0.59
CA ASN A 125 -4.57 -7.37 1.83
C ASN A 125 -5.83 -6.51 1.71
N ILE A 126 -5.80 -5.42 0.94
CA ILE A 126 -6.97 -4.58 0.66
C ILE A 126 -8.00 -5.36 -0.18
N LEU A 127 -7.55 -6.09 -1.20
CA LEU A 127 -8.42 -6.87 -2.09
C LEU A 127 -8.94 -8.15 -1.44
N SER A 128 -8.17 -8.77 -0.55
CA SER A 128 -8.52 -9.98 0.20
C SER A 128 -9.44 -9.71 1.40
N ARG A 129 -9.64 -8.44 1.76
CA ARG A 129 -10.51 -8.02 2.86
C ARG A 129 -12.00 -7.98 2.48
N ASP A 130 -12.34 -8.36 1.27
CA ASP A 130 -13.72 -8.37 0.77
C ASP A 130 -14.28 -9.80 0.85
N PRO A 131 -15.01 -10.16 1.94
CA PRO A 131 -15.59 -11.49 2.11
C PRO A 131 -16.77 -11.75 1.15
N GLU A 132 -17.28 -10.74 0.45
CA GLU A 132 -18.35 -10.87 -0.55
C GLU A 132 -17.84 -11.00 -1.99
N ARG A 133 -16.53 -11.22 -2.20
CA ARG A 133 -16.02 -11.61 -3.52
C ARG A 133 -16.42 -13.05 -3.81
N ASP A 134 -17.71 -13.24 -4.09
CA ASP A 134 -18.23 -14.38 -4.83
C ASP A 134 -17.29 -14.60 -6.01
N LEU A 135 -16.75 -15.81 -6.12
CA LEU A 135 -15.92 -16.27 -7.23
C LEU A 135 -16.71 -16.31 -8.57
N GLY A 136 -17.85 -15.63 -8.66
CA GLY A 136 -18.80 -15.57 -9.77
C GLY A 136 -18.34 -14.79 -11.01
N CYS A 137 -17.07 -14.88 -11.37
CA CYS A 137 -16.49 -14.19 -12.52
C CYS A 137 -16.01 -15.15 -13.62
N LEU A 138 -16.09 -16.47 -13.42
CA LEU A 138 -15.70 -17.43 -14.46
C LEU A 138 -16.83 -17.65 -15.44
N LYS A 139 -16.49 -17.58 -16.73
CA LYS A 139 -17.43 -17.80 -17.83
C LYS A 139 -17.56 -19.29 -18.11
N LYS A 140 -18.79 -19.80 -18.02
CA LYS A 140 -19.15 -21.16 -18.37
C LYS A 140 -19.22 -21.33 -19.90
N SER A 141 -19.24 -22.58 -20.34
CA SER A 141 -19.37 -22.94 -21.77
C SER A 141 -20.71 -22.51 -22.38
N ASP A 142 -21.74 -22.27 -21.56
CA ASP A 142 -23.05 -21.74 -21.95
C ASP A 142 -23.05 -20.20 -22.17
N GLY A 143 -21.92 -19.53 -21.87
CA GLY A 143 -21.78 -18.09 -21.96
C GLY A 143 -22.21 -17.31 -20.72
N ALA A 144 -22.81 -17.97 -19.72
CA ALA A 144 -23.17 -17.37 -18.45
C ALA A 144 -21.97 -17.35 -17.48
N TYR A 145 -22.07 -16.53 -16.43
CA TYR A 145 -21.06 -16.49 -15.36
C TYR A 145 -21.46 -17.39 -14.19
N THR A 146 -20.47 -17.92 -13.48
CA THR A 146 -20.69 -18.60 -12.19
C THR A 146 -21.28 -17.62 -11.18
N LYS A 147 -22.07 -18.09 -10.22
CA LYS A 147 -22.75 -17.24 -9.23
C LYS A 147 -22.44 -17.61 -7.78
N SER A 148 -21.67 -18.68 -7.60
CA SER A 148 -21.28 -19.17 -6.28
C SER A 148 -19.86 -19.72 -6.32
N ASP A 149 -19.23 -19.76 -5.16
CA ASP A 149 -17.88 -20.29 -4.98
C ASP A 149 -17.79 -21.78 -5.34
N THR A 150 -18.81 -22.56 -4.99
CA THR A 150 -18.91 -23.98 -5.34
C THR A 150 -18.95 -24.16 -6.84
N GLU A 151 -19.88 -23.51 -7.54
CA GLU A 151 -20.00 -23.58 -9.01
C GLU A 151 -18.70 -23.17 -9.71
N THR A 152 -18.00 -22.19 -9.15
CA THR A 152 -16.70 -21.74 -9.69
C THR A 152 -15.61 -22.80 -9.51
N CYS A 153 -15.54 -23.42 -8.33
CA CYS A 153 -14.59 -24.50 -8.07
C CYS A 153 -14.88 -25.73 -8.93
N GLU A 154 -16.15 -26.10 -9.11
CA GLU A 154 -16.55 -27.22 -9.98
C GLU A 154 -16.15 -26.97 -11.43
N LEU A 155 -16.37 -25.75 -11.93
CA LEU A 155 -15.98 -25.36 -13.28
C LEU A 155 -14.45 -25.44 -13.48
N LEU A 156 -13.67 -24.96 -12.51
CA LEU A 156 -12.21 -25.06 -12.53
C LEU A 156 -11.74 -26.52 -12.55
N LEU A 157 -12.28 -27.35 -11.66
CA LEU A 157 -11.94 -28.76 -11.56
C LEU A 157 -12.26 -29.49 -12.87
N LYS A 158 -13.44 -29.26 -13.44
CA LYS A 158 -13.86 -29.88 -14.69
C LYS A 158 -12.99 -29.45 -15.88
N THR A 159 -12.54 -28.19 -15.90
CA THR A 159 -11.75 -27.64 -17.01
C THR A 159 -10.30 -28.12 -16.97
N HIS A 160 -9.69 -28.18 -15.78
CA HIS A 160 -8.27 -28.52 -15.63
C HIS A 160 -8.01 -30.01 -15.37
N PHE A 161 -9.01 -30.77 -14.90
CA PHE A 161 -8.87 -32.19 -14.56
C PHE A 161 -9.98 -33.03 -15.19
N PRO A 162 -9.88 -33.37 -16.50
CA PRO A 162 -10.85 -34.21 -17.18
C PRO A 162 -10.90 -35.60 -16.52
N GLY A 163 -12.02 -35.91 -15.86
CA GLY A 163 -12.20 -37.16 -15.11
C GLY A 163 -12.40 -36.98 -13.61
N CYS A 164 -12.28 -35.76 -13.08
CA CYS A 164 -12.62 -35.47 -11.68
C CYS A 164 -14.12 -35.72 -11.41
N ARG A 165 -14.43 -36.56 -10.43
CA ARG A 165 -15.80 -36.82 -9.95
C ARG A 165 -16.05 -36.04 -8.66
N ILE A 166 -16.95 -35.07 -8.70
CA ILE A 166 -17.36 -34.32 -7.52
C ILE A 166 -18.37 -35.17 -6.75
N THR A 167 -18.01 -35.59 -5.54
CA THR A 167 -18.89 -36.39 -4.66
C THR A 167 -19.62 -35.48 -3.69
N ASN A 168 -20.95 -35.36 -3.81
CA ASN A 168 -21.75 -34.67 -2.80
C ASN A 168 -21.83 -35.52 -1.53
N ASN A 169 -21.30 -35.01 -0.43
CA ASN A 169 -21.20 -35.71 0.86
C ASN A 169 -22.55 -35.79 1.62
N GLN A 170 -23.69 -35.76 0.93
CA GLN A 170 -25.01 -35.97 1.53
C GLN A 170 -25.30 -37.46 1.79
N SER A 171 -24.59 -38.38 1.12
CA SER A 171 -24.83 -39.83 1.22
C SER A 171 -24.02 -40.56 2.31
N ARG A 172 -23.17 -39.87 3.09
CA ARG A 172 -22.39 -40.53 4.17
C ARG A 172 -23.15 -40.70 5.48
N ASN A 173 -24.32 -40.09 5.65
CA ASN A 173 -25.10 -40.17 6.90
C ASN A 173 -26.21 -41.23 6.89
N GLU A 174 -26.61 -41.78 5.74
CA GLU A 174 -27.65 -42.83 5.67
C GLU A 174 -27.07 -44.25 5.79
N ALA A 175 -25.76 -44.42 5.55
CA ALA A 175 -25.09 -45.73 5.64
C ALA A 175 -24.69 -46.13 7.08
N PHE A 176 -24.84 -45.25 8.07
CA PHE A 176 -24.50 -45.55 9.47
C PHE A 176 -25.70 -46.03 10.30
N THR A 177 -26.93 -45.80 9.86
CA THR A 177 -28.16 -46.18 10.59
C THR A 177 -28.73 -47.55 10.19
N SER A 178 -28.27 -48.19 9.12
CA SER A 178 -28.78 -49.53 8.70
C SER A 178 -27.92 -50.72 9.18
N ARG A 179 -27.00 -50.52 10.12
CA ARG A 179 -26.18 -51.61 10.72
C ARG A 179 -26.52 -51.95 12.17
N HIS A 180 -27.56 -51.33 12.72
CA HIS A 180 -28.14 -51.75 14.00
C HIS A 180 -29.65 -51.88 13.84
N TYR A 181 -30.08 -53.05 13.38
CA TYR A 181 -31.16 -53.86 13.94
C TYR A 181 -31.07 -55.27 13.35
#